data_AF-Q1YY98-F1
#
_entry.id   AF-Q1YY98-F1
#
_cell.length_a   1.000
_cell.length_b   1.000
_cell.length_c   1.000
_cell.angle_alpha   90.00
_cell.angle_beta   90.00
_cell.angle_gamma   90.00
#
_symmetry.space_group_name_H-M   'P 1'
#
loop_
_entity.id
_entity.type
_entity.pdbx_description
1 polymer ?
#
loop_
_entity_poly.entity_id
_entity_poly.type
_entity_poly.pdbx_seq_one_letter_code
_entity_poly.pdbx_strand_id
1 'polypeptide(L)'
;MQYLFTLAIVGLVAYSMLKKFNPQATLITAGLLLLAFAQLYDISPVLSDGKTQGALFFDLWQRFAEITNSRLGKVGLTLVSIAGVSTYLNHIGASQALVKSTSRPVMAVKSPYVLLALVLIFVSIMYVFITGATSLSLLLMGTLYPVLRNAGVSAKTAVATIVIPTAWEYGPGQINAVIGANAINVEIMDFVVNHQTIFQVLLLATIPFVNIAWQRYCDKKEGYDPAQDRGKYLKTLEEKHDKNDTVPGFYALLPVLPFVFLFGFSSMVMESITMTIPIAMMSTITICIVIEAIRFRSIQRAFDNFEAWLKGTGMIFASVLTLMIAAEFFSAGLTNVGAITALIDTAKSFD
;
A
#
# COMPACT_ATOMS: atom_id res chain seq x y z
N MET A 1 -0.96 36.88 9.62
CA MET A 1 -0.06 36.21 10.59
C MET A 1 -0.09 34.69 10.44
N GLN A 2 -1.27 34.06 10.41
CA GLN A 2 -1.42 32.61 10.24
C GLN A 2 -0.68 32.02 9.03
N TYR A 3 -0.82 32.62 7.84
CA TYR A 3 -0.17 32.11 6.62
C TYR A 3 1.37 32.21 6.64
N LEU A 4 1.92 33.26 7.25
CA LEU A 4 3.37 33.41 7.42
C LEU A 4 3.91 32.33 8.36
N PHE A 5 3.20 32.07 9.45
CA PHE A 5 3.55 30.98 10.37
C PHE A 5 3.45 29.62 9.69
N THR A 6 2.37 29.35 8.95
CA THR A 6 2.23 28.12 8.17
C THR A 6 3.37 27.93 7.18
N LEU A 7 3.70 28.97 6.39
CA LEU A 7 4.80 28.91 5.42
C LEU A 7 6.15 28.66 6.11
N ALA A 8 6.39 29.28 7.27
CA ALA A 8 7.60 29.03 8.05
C ALA A 8 7.68 27.56 8.51
N ILE A 9 6.58 27.00 9.05
CA ILE A 9 6.55 25.59 9.47
C ILE A 9 6.72 24.65 8.28
N VAL A 10 6.04 24.88 7.16
CA VAL A 10 6.18 24.06 5.94
C VAL A 10 7.63 24.13 5.42
N GLY A 11 8.23 25.32 5.41
CA GLY A 11 9.63 25.51 5.04
C GLY A 11 10.59 24.77 5.96
N LEU A 12 10.34 24.77 7.27
CA LEU A 12 11.11 24.00 8.25
C LEU A 12 10.97 22.49 8.04
N VAL A 13 9.76 21.99 7.78
CA VAL A 13 9.53 20.57 7.45
C VAL A 13 10.33 20.18 6.22
N ALA A 14 10.23 20.97 5.14
CA ALA A 14 10.98 20.71 3.90
C ALA A 14 12.50 20.72 4.15
N TYR A 15 13.00 21.72 4.89
CA TYR A 15 14.41 21.81 5.27
C TYR A 15 14.88 20.59 6.10
N SER A 16 14.10 20.18 7.10
CA SER A 16 14.39 19.01 7.93
C SER A 16 14.44 17.72 7.10
N MET A 17 13.53 17.56 6.14
CA MET A 17 13.55 16.41 5.23
C MET A 17 14.78 16.40 4.32
N LEU A 18 15.18 17.57 3.78
CA LEU A 18 16.41 17.70 2.99
C LEU A 18 17.67 17.39 3.81
N LYS A 19 17.65 17.72 5.11
CA LYS A 19 18.71 17.38 6.07
C LYS A 19 18.62 15.95 6.60
N LYS A 20 17.73 15.11 6.07
CA LYS A 20 17.55 13.69 6.45
C LYS A 20 17.19 13.49 7.92
N PHE A 21 16.45 14.42 8.52
CA PHE A 21 15.90 14.22 9.87
C PHE A 21 14.83 13.13 9.83
N ASN A 22 14.51 12.53 10.99
CA ASN A 22 13.48 11.50 11.09
C ASN A 22 12.12 12.08 10.64
N PRO A 23 11.52 11.57 9.54
CA PRO A 23 10.29 12.14 8.99
C PRO A 23 9.10 12.11 9.96
N GLN A 24 8.94 11.02 10.73
CA GLN A 24 7.85 10.86 11.67
C GLN A 24 7.92 11.93 12.77
N ALA A 25 9.08 12.09 13.40
CA ALA A 25 9.30 13.08 14.44
C ALA A 25 9.13 14.52 13.91
N THR A 26 9.64 14.81 12.71
CA THR A 26 9.48 16.12 12.06
C THR A 26 8.00 16.46 11.84
N LEU A 27 7.23 15.55 11.25
CA LEU A 27 5.81 15.79 10.94
C LEU A 27 4.95 15.87 12.21
N ILE A 28 5.20 15.02 13.21
CA ILE A 28 4.51 15.11 14.50
C ILE A 28 4.77 16.46 15.16
N THR A 29 6.04 16.90 15.21
CA THR A 29 6.41 18.18 15.80
C THR A 29 5.76 19.35 15.05
N ALA A 30 5.75 19.31 13.72
CA ALA A 30 5.10 20.33 12.91
C ALA A 30 3.57 20.36 13.13
N GLY A 31 2.92 19.20 13.22
CA GLY A 31 1.50 19.10 13.57
C GLY A 31 1.20 19.69 14.95
N LEU A 32 2.04 19.40 15.96
CA LEU A 32 1.91 19.98 17.31
C LEU A 32 2.00 21.50 17.25
N LEU A 33 2.99 22.06 16.56
CA LEU A 33 3.18 23.51 16.44
C LEU A 33 2.01 24.20 15.74
N LEU A 34 1.50 23.62 14.66
CA LEU A 34 0.36 24.17 13.92
C LEU A 34 -0.94 24.11 14.73
N LEU A 35 -1.22 22.97 15.38
CA LEU A 35 -2.41 22.83 16.22
C LEU A 35 -2.35 23.74 17.46
N ALA A 36 -1.18 23.85 18.09
CA ALA A 36 -0.99 24.77 19.21
C ALA A 36 -1.21 26.23 18.77
N PHE A 37 -0.68 26.61 17.61
CA PHE A 37 -0.92 27.93 17.03
C PHE A 37 -2.40 28.17 16.73
N ALA A 38 -3.10 27.19 16.15
CA ALA A 38 -4.53 27.31 15.87
C ALA A 38 -5.37 27.55 17.14
N GLN A 39 -5.05 26.86 18.24
CA GLN A 39 -5.73 27.04 19.52
C GLN A 39 -5.40 28.38 20.18
N LEU A 40 -4.12 28.77 20.23
CA LEU A 40 -3.69 29.97 20.95
C LEU A 40 -4.18 31.27 20.32
N TYR A 41 -4.49 31.24 19.02
CA TYR A 41 -5.01 32.38 18.26
C TYR A 41 -6.51 32.24 17.95
N ASP A 42 -7.21 31.30 18.62
CA ASP A 42 -8.65 31.06 18.47
C ASP A 42 -9.12 30.90 17.01
N ILE A 43 -8.27 30.33 16.16
CA ILE A 43 -8.58 30.10 14.73
C ILE A 43 -9.56 28.92 14.60
N SER A 44 -9.21 27.80 15.25
CA SER A 44 -10.01 26.58 15.26
C SER A 44 -9.65 25.77 16.50
N PRO A 45 -10.62 25.17 17.19
CA PRO A 45 -10.33 24.34 18.33
C PRO A 45 -9.60 23.05 17.91
N VAL A 46 -8.67 22.58 18.75
CA VAL A 46 -7.90 21.33 18.52
C VAL A 46 -8.80 20.10 18.64
N LEU A 47 -9.76 20.15 19.57
CA LEU A 47 -10.75 19.10 19.81
C LEU A 47 -12.14 19.70 19.73
N SER A 48 -13.12 18.90 19.29
CA SER A 48 -14.54 19.27 19.33
C SER A 48 -15.04 19.44 20.78
N ASP A 49 -16.07 20.27 20.95
CA ASP A 49 -16.65 20.61 22.25
C ASP A 49 -16.97 19.39 23.12
N GLY A 50 -16.65 19.49 24.42
CA GLY A 50 -16.86 18.42 25.39
C GLY A 50 -15.81 17.30 25.40
N LYS A 51 -14.79 17.35 24.54
CA LYS A 51 -13.67 16.37 24.51
C LYS A 51 -12.34 16.89 25.05
N THR A 52 -12.30 18.15 25.47
CA THR A 52 -11.08 18.74 26.08
C THR A 52 -10.69 17.97 27.34
N GLN A 53 -9.39 17.82 27.52
CA GLN A 53 -8.72 17.26 28.70
C GLN A 53 -8.38 18.37 29.71
N GLY A 54 -8.77 19.63 29.44
CA GLY A 54 -8.60 20.77 30.33
C GLY A 54 -7.25 21.49 30.22
N ALA A 55 -6.29 20.97 29.44
CA ALA A 55 -5.03 21.66 29.15
C ALA A 55 -4.59 21.43 27.70
N LEU A 56 -4.09 22.50 27.05
CA LEU A 56 -3.65 22.49 25.65
C LEU A 56 -2.69 21.33 25.34
N PHE A 57 -1.71 21.07 26.21
CA PHE A 57 -0.76 19.97 26.02
C PHE A 57 -1.46 18.62 25.87
N PHE A 58 -2.43 18.32 26.74
CA PHE A 58 -3.18 17.07 26.69
C PHE A 58 -4.16 17.04 25.53
N ASP A 59 -4.74 18.18 25.15
CA ASP A 59 -5.64 18.27 23.99
C ASP A 59 -4.91 17.96 22.67
N LEU A 60 -3.67 18.43 22.52
CA LEU A 60 -2.82 18.13 21.36
C LEU A 60 -2.54 16.63 21.24
N TRP A 61 -2.18 15.97 22.34
CA TRP A 61 -1.92 14.53 22.36
C TRP A 61 -3.20 13.69 22.26
N GLN A 62 -4.31 14.18 22.78
CA GLN A 62 -5.61 13.55 22.58
C GLN A 62 -6.01 13.60 21.10
N ARG A 63 -5.76 14.72 20.41
CA ARG A 63 -5.98 14.81 18.96
C ARG A 63 -5.10 13.83 18.19
N PHE A 64 -3.84 13.67 18.61
CA PHE A 64 -2.93 12.67 18.06
C PHE A 64 -3.47 11.25 18.28
N ALA A 65 -4.01 10.95 19.46
CA ALA A 65 -4.61 9.65 19.78
C ALA A 65 -5.87 9.37 18.94
N GLU A 66 -6.76 10.35 18.75
CA GLU A 66 -7.94 10.21 17.88
C GLU A 66 -7.54 9.88 16.44
N ILE A 67 -6.57 10.61 15.89
CA ILE A 67 -6.05 10.38 14.54
C ILE A 67 -5.42 8.99 14.44
N THR A 68 -4.59 8.63 15.43
CA THR A 68 -3.95 7.31 15.51
C THR A 68 -4.99 6.20 15.51
N ASN A 69 -5.98 6.23 16.41
CA ASN A 69 -7.01 5.20 16.51
C ASN A 69 -7.84 5.09 15.23
N SER A 70 -8.22 6.22 14.63
CA SER A 70 -8.93 6.24 13.34
C SER A 70 -8.10 5.61 12.22
N ARG A 71 -6.82 5.96 12.11
CA ARG A 71 -5.92 5.47 11.05
C ARG A 71 -5.52 4.02 11.25
N LEU A 72 -5.31 3.57 12.50
CA LEU A 72 -5.09 2.17 12.85
C LEU A 72 -6.28 1.30 12.43
N GLY A 73 -7.50 1.70 12.77
CA GLY A 73 -8.71 0.94 12.45
C GLY A 73 -9.04 0.90 10.96
N LYS A 74 -8.94 2.04 10.26
CA LYS A 74 -9.36 2.15 8.86
C LYS A 74 -8.35 1.58 7.86
N VAL A 75 -7.06 1.83 8.09
CA VAL A 75 -5.99 1.54 7.11
C VAL A 75 -4.89 0.69 7.73
N GLY A 76 -4.52 0.97 8.98
CA GLY A 76 -3.42 0.30 9.67
C GLY A 76 -3.58 -1.21 9.75
N LEU A 77 -4.76 -1.69 10.14
CA LEU A 77 -5.06 -3.11 10.24
C LEU A 77 -4.84 -3.85 8.90
N THR A 78 -5.25 -3.22 7.79
CA THR A 78 -5.01 -3.74 6.44
C THR A 78 -3.52 -3.82 6.13
N LEU A 79 -2.75 -2.75 6.38
CA LEU A 79 -1.32 -2.72 6.10
C LEU A 79 -0.55 -3.78 6.91
N VAL A 80 -0.79 -3.85 8.22
CA VAL A 80 -0.07 -4.78 9.10
C VAL A 80 -0.44 -6.23 8.81
N SER A 81 -1.71 -6.52 8.52
CA SER A 81 -2.15 -7.88 8.21
C SER A 81 -1.51 -8.42 6.93
N ILE A 82 -1.45 -7.61 5.86
CA ILE A 82 -0.78 -7.97 4.61
C ILE A 82 0.72 -8.19 4.84
N ALA A 83 1.36 -7.28 5.57
CA ALA A 83 2.78 -7.35 5.87
C ALA A 83 3.16 -8.61 6.66
N GLY A 84 2.38 -8.91 7.70
CA GLY A 84 2.57 -10.11 8.52
C GLY A 84 2.40 -11.37 7.71
N VAL A 85 1.32 -11.47 6.92
CA VAL A 85 1.07 -12.64 6.05
C VAL A 85 2.18 -12.80 5.02
N SER A 86 2.58 -11.72 4.34
CA SER A 86 3.64 -11.76 3.33
C SER A 86 4.98 -12.23 3.92
N THR A 87 5.33 -11.72 5.10
CA THR A 87 6.58 -12.10 5.81
C THR A 87 6.51 -13.56 6.27
N TYR A 88 5.36 -13.99 6.79
CA TYR A 88 5.14 -15.37 7.22
C TYR A 88 5.19 -16.35 6.05
N LEU A 89 4.52 -16.06 4.93
CA LEU A 89 4.55 -16.89 3.72
C LEU A 89 5.96 -17.05 3.16
N ASN A 90 6.75 -15.98 3.21
CA ASN A 90 8.17 -16.05 2.85
C ASN A 90 8.96 -16.91 3.84
N HIS A 91 8.72 -16.79 5.14
CA HIS A 91 9.39 -17.58 6.18
C HIS A 91 9.15 -19.09 6.03
N ILE A 92 7.91 -19.51 5.76
CA ILE A 92 7.57 -20.93 5.59
C ILE A 92 7.91 -21.49 4.20
N GLY A 93 8.51 -20.68 3.31
CA GLY A 93 8.90 -21.09 1.95
C GLY A 93 7.76 -21.14 0.92
N ALA A 94 6.59 -20.59 1.24
CA ALA A 94 5.47 -20.55 0.30
C ALA A 94 5.75 -19.65 -0.91
N SER A 95 6.46 -18.54 -0.71
CA SER A 95 6.92 -17.68 -1.81
C SER A 95 7.85 -18.42 -2.78
N GLN A 96 8.75 -19.25 -2.27
CA GLN A 96 9.62 -20.10 -3.09
C GLN A 96 8.81 -21.12 -3.89
N ALA A 97 7.85 -21.80 -3.25
CA ALA A 97 6.98 -22.75 -3.93
C ALA A 97 6.16 -22.08 -5.05
N LEU A 98 5.64 -20.88 -4.81
CA LEU A 98 4.93 -20.08 -5.82
C LEU A 98 5.83 -19.76 -7.02
N VAL A 99 7.03 -19.24 -6.78
CA VAL A 99 8.00 -18.93 -7.86
C VAL A 99 8.36 -20.19 -8.64
N LYS A 100 8.60 -21.32 -7.96
CA LYS A 100 8.93 -22.59 -8.60
C LYS A 100 7.79 -23.07 -9.51
N SER A 101 6.55 -23.01 -9.04
CA SER A 101 5.35 -23.39 -9.79
C SER A 101 5.13 -22.49 -11.02
N THR A 102 5.31 -21.19 -10.86
CA THR A 102 5.11 -20.18 -11.93
C THR A 102 6.33 -20.00 -12.84
N SER A 103 7.49 -20.59 -12.51
CA SER A 103 8.73 -20.44 -13.28
C SER A 103 8.55 -20.89 -14.74
N ARG A 104 7.92 -22.03 -15.01
CA ARG A 104 7.71 -22.53 -16.38
C ARG A 104 6.89 -21.57 -17.26
N PRO A 105 5.66 -21.15 -16.90
CA PRO A 105 4.88 -20.24 -17.73
C PRO A 105 5.55 -18.86 -17.86
N VAL A 106 6.19 -18.36 -16.81
CA VAL A 106 6.89 -17.08 -16.83
C VAL A 106 8.12 -17.13 -17.74
N MET A 107 8.85 -18.23 -17.74
CA MET A 107 10.01 -18.44 -18.62
C MET A 107 9.61 -18.67 -20.08
N ALA A 108 8.38 -19.13 -20.36
CA ALA A 108 7.86 -19.23 -21.72
C ALA A 108 7.70 -17.84 -22.39
N VAL A 109 7.47 -16.78 -21.60
CA VAL A 109 7.47 -15.41 -22.10
C VAL A 109 8.92 -14.96 -22.36
N LYS A 110 9.33 -14.94 -23.63
CA LYS A 110 10.72 -14.66 -24.02
C LYS A 110 11.23 -13.27 -23.63
N SER A 111 10.34 -12.27 -23.55
CA SER A 111 10.70 -10.89 -23.20
C SER A 111 10.21 -10.53 -21.80
N PRO A 112 11.11 -10.21 -20.84
CA PRO A 112 10.75 -9.68 -19.53
C PRO A 112 9.87 -8.43 -19.63
N TYR A 113 10.07 -7.58 -20.65
CA TYR A 113 9.27 -6.37 -20.85
C TYR A 113 7.83 -6.65 -21.30
N VAL A 114 7.60 -7.72 -22.08
CA VAL A 114 6.23 -8.15 -22.42
C VAL A 114 5.52 -8.66 -21.16
N LEU A 115 6.24 -9.39 -20.29
CA LEU A 115 5.70 -9.79 -19.00
C LEU A 115 5.32 -8.58 -18.14
N LEU A 116 6.14 -7.52 -18.14
CA LEU A 116 5.80 -6.27 -17.45
C LEU A 116 4.50 -5.65 -17.97
N ALA A 117 4.28 -5.62 -19.29
CA ALA A 117 3.04 -5.12 -19.87
C ALA A 117 1.82 -5.91 -19.37
N LEU A 118 1.91 -7.24 -19.43
CA LEU A 118 0.83 -8.13 -19.00
C LEU A 118 0.52 -7.99 -17.51
N VAL A 119 1.57 -7.94 -16.68
CA VAL A 119 1.41 -7.75 -15.24
C VAL A 119 0.83 -6.38 -14.93
N LEU A 120 1.26 -5.33 -15.62
CA LEU A 120 0.72 -3.99 -15.41
C LEU A 120 -0.78 -3.94 -15.73
N ILE A 121 -1.21 -4.48 -16.87
CA ILE A 121 -2.63 -4.58 -17.24
C ILE A 121 -3.41 -5.39 -16.19
N PHE A 122 -2.86 -6.53 -15.77
CA PHE A 122 -3.48 -7.37 -14.76
C PHE A 122 -3.68 -6.61 -13.43
N VAL A 123 -2.63 -5.95 -12.93
CA VAL A 123 -2.68 -5.17 -11.68
C VAL A 123 -3.65 -4.00 -11.81
N SER A 124 -3.65 -3.30 -12.95
CA SER A 124 -4.62 -2.25 -13.25
C SER A 124 -6.06 -2.76 -13.11
N ILE A 125 -6.37 -3.93 -13.70
CA ILE A 125 -7.70 -4.55 -13.53
C ILE A 125 -7.99 -4.88 -12.07
N MET A 126 -7.02 -5.44 -11.32
CA MET A 126 -7.21 -5.73 -9.89
C MET A 126 -7.54 -4.48 -9.07
N TYR A 127 -6.97 -3.33 -9.44
CA TYR A 127 -7.16 -2.06 -8.74
C TYR A 127 -8.59 -1.51 -8.85
N VAL A 128 -9.32 -1.86 -9.91
CA VAL A 128 -10.75 -1.53 -10.03
C VAL A 128 -11.57 -2.20 -8.92
N PHE A 129 -11.17 -3.41 -8.50
CA PHE A 129 -11.87 -4.19 -7.47
C PHE A 129 -11.36 -3.91 -6.05
N ILE A 130 -10.08 -3.57 -5.90
CA ILE A 130 -9.45 -3.35 -4.59
C ILE A 130 -9.08 -1.87 -4.47
N THR A 131 -9.99 -1.10 -3.89
CA THR A 131 -9.82 0.33 -3.64
C THR A 131 -8.81 0.56 -2.50
N GLY A 132 -7.52 0.68 -2.84
CA GLY A 132 -6.46 0.98 -1.87
C GLY A 132 -5.05 0.76 -2.43
N ALA A 133 -4.44 1.81 -2.97
CA ALA A 133 -3.13 1.77 -3.67
C ALA A 133 -2.05 1.02 -2.88
N THR A 134 -1.85 1.45 -1.63
CA THR A 134 -0.83 0.88 -0.74
C THR A 134 -1.14 -0.57 -0.37
N SER A 135 -2.41 -0.88 -0.09
CA SER A 135 -2.84 -2.22 0.31
C SER A 135 -2.67 -3.23 -0.82
N LEU A 136 -3.14 -2.90 -2.03
CA LEU A 136 -2.97 -3.78 -3.18
C LEU A 136 -1.48 -3.96 -3.52
N SER A 137 -0.70 -2.88 -3.52
CA SER A 137 0.74 -2.95 -3.82
C SER A 137 1.49 -3.86 -2.85
N LEU A 138 1.22 -3.74 -1.54
CA LEU A 138 1.82 -4.61 -0.53
C LEU A 138 1.40 -6.08 -0.69
N LEU A 139 0.15 -6.33 -1.08
CA LEU A 139 -0.35 -7.69 -1.32
C LEU A 139 0.37 -8.32 -2.52
N LEU A 140 0.58 -7.54 -3.59
CA LEU A 140 1.28 -7.98 -4.79
C LEU A 140 2.80 -8.14 -4.57
N MET A 141 3.38 -7.45 -3.58
CA MET A 141 4.77 -7.68 -3.17
C MET A 141 5.01 -9.08 -2.59
N GLY A 142 3.98 -9.70 -2.00
CA GLY A 142 4.07 -11.08 -1.52
C GLY A 142 3.95 -12.13 -2.64
N THR A 143 3.41 -11.75 -3.80
CA THR A 143 3.00 -12.70 -4.83
C THR A 143 3.64 -12.43 -6.19
N LEU A 144 3.35 -11.30 -6.82
CA LEU A 144 3.88 -10.96 -8.14
C LEU A 144 5.34 -10.53 -8.09
N TYR A 145 5.80 -9.87 -7.03
CA TYR A 145 7.19 -9.43 -6.94
C TYR A 145 8.19 -10.59 -7.04
N PRO A 146 8.05 -11.69 -6.27
CA PRO A 146 8.91 -12.87 -6.44
C PRO A 146 8.93 -13.42 -7.86
N VAL A 147 7.77 -13.41 -8.53
CA VAL A 147 7.59 -13.93 -9.89
C VAL A 147 8.31 -13.03 -10.91
N LEU A 148 8.13 -11.71 -10.82
CA LEU A 148 8.79 -10.71 -11.67
C LEU A 148 10.32 -10.77 -11.51
N ARG A 149 10.81 -10.87 -10.26
CA ARG A 149 12.24 -11.01 -9.99
C ARG A 149 12.81 -12.28 -10.61
N ASN A 150 12.07 -13.39 -10.53
CA ASN A 150 12.49 -14.63 -11.19
C ASN A 150 12.43 -14.57 -12.72
N ALA A 151 11.57 -13.73 -13.28
CA ALA A 151 11.54 -13.45 -14.71
C ALA A 151 12.75 -12.63 -15.20
N GLY A 152 13.64 -12.20 -14.30
CA GLY A 152 14.82 -11.38 -14.61
C GLY A 152 14.58 -9.88 -14.55
N VAL A 153 13.40 -9.42 -14.13
CA VAL A 153 13.11 -7.99 -13.98
C VAL A 153 13.86 -7.43 -12.78
N SER A 154 14.50 -6.26 -12.90
CA SER A 154 15.22 -5.60 -11.80
C SER A 154 14.30 -5.32 -10.58
N ALA A 155 14.88 -5.19 -9.38
CA ALA A 155 14.08 -4.96 -8.17
C ALA A 155 13.29 -3.65 -8.23
N LYS A 156 13.92 -2.59 -8.73
CA LYS A 156 13.28 -1.27 -8.90
C LYS A 156 12.15 -1.34 -9.93
N THR A 157 12.36 -2.01 -11.05
CA THR A 157 11.34 -2.15 -12.09
C THR A 157 10.17 -3.02 -11.65
N ALA A 158 10.43 -4.11 -10.90
CA ALA A 158 9.37 -4.94 -10.35
C ALA A 158 8.49 -4.14 -9.37
N VAL A 159 9.11 -3.37 -8.47
CA VAL A 159 8.40 -2.47 -7.55
C VAL A 159 7.59 -1.43 -8.32
N ALA A 160 8.22 -0.75 -9.28
CA ALA A 160 7.55 0.27 -10.08
C ALA A 160 6.35 -0.30 -10.86
N THR A 161 6.47 -1.51 -11.40
CA THR A 161 5.38 -2.14 -12.18
C THR A 161 4.21 -2.57 -11.31
N ILE A 162 4.45 -2.90 -10.05
CA ILE A 162 3.38 -3.18 -9.07
C ILE A 162 2.68 -1.88 -8.64
N VAL A 163 3.43 -0.78 -8.50
CA VAL A 163 2.92 0.48 -7.94
C VAL A 163 2.31 1.40 -9.00
N ILE A 164 2.90 1.55 -10.19
CA ILE A 164 2.42 2.46 -11.23
C ILE A 164 0.94 2.26 -11.61
N PRO A 165 0.41 1.03 -11.70
CA PRO A 165 -1.02 0.79 -11.88
C PRO A 165 -1.94 1.50 -10.88
N THR A 166 -1.46 1.83 -9.67
CA THR A 166 -2.29 2.54 -8.69
C THR A 166 -2.56 3.99 -9.09
N ALA A 167 -1.82 4.54 -10.05
CA ALA A 167 -2.14 5.84 -10.65
C ALA A 167 -3.37 5.76 -11.57
N TRP A 168 -3.79 4.54 -11.95
CA TRP A 168 -4.98 4.32 -12.78
C TRP A 168 -6.22 4.22 -11.90
N GLU A 169 -6.71 5.38 -11.45
CA GLU A 169 -7.93 5.44 -10.64
C GLU A 169 -9.17 5.42 -11.54
N TYR A 170 -9.74 4.22 -11.71
CA TYR A 170 -10.94 4.00 -12.50
C TYR A 170 -12.00 3.20 -11.73
N GLY A 171 -13.26 3.56 -11.92
CA GLY A 171 -14.43 2.86 -11.41
C GLY A 171 -15.24 3.64 -10.38
N PRO A 172 -16.51 3.25 -10.14
CA PRO A 172 -17.43 3.95 -9.24
C PRO A 172 -17.01 3.88 -7.76
N GLY A 173 -16.10 2.97 -7.40
CA GLY A 173 -15.54 2.89 -6.04
C GLY A 173 -14.48 3.95 -5.73
N GLN A 174 -14.06 4.76 -6.71
CA GLN A 174 -13.00 5.75 -6.54
C GLN A 174 -13.56 7.08 -6.03
N ILE A 175 -12.98 7.61 -4.95
CA ILE A 175 -13.41 8.90 -4.36
C ILE A 175 -13.33 10.04 -5.38
N ASN A 176 -12.33 10.03 -6.25
CA ASN A 176 -12.18 11.05 -7.29
C ASN A 176 -13.30 10.98 -8.34
N ALA A 177 -13.83 9.79 -8.61
CA ALA A 177 -15.02 9.64 -9.47
C ALA A 177 -16.27 10.18 -8.77
N VAL A 178 -16.43 9.94 -7.46
CA VAL A 178 -17.53 10.49 -6.65
C VAL A 178 -17.48 12.03 -6.63
N ILE A 179 -16.30 12.61 -6.36
CA ILE A 179 -16.11 14.06 -6.32
C ILE A 179 -16.38 14.67 -7.71
N GLY A 180 -15.86 14.05 -8.78
CA GLY A 180 -16.08 14.50 -10.15
C GLY A 180 -17.55 14.48 -10.55
N ALA A 181 -18.26 13.39 -10.24
CA ALA A 181 -19.70 13.27 -10.50
C ALA A 181 -20.51 14.35 -9.75
N ASN A 182 -20.19 14.58 -8.46
CA ASN A 182 -20.82 15.62 -7.66
C ASN A 182 -20.54 17.03 -8.19
N ALA A 183 -19.32 17.29 -8.69
CA ALA A 183 -18.94 18.60 -9.20
C ALA A 183 -19.74 19.03 -10.44
N ILE A 184 -20.13 18.08 -11.29
CA ILE A 184 -20.94 18.35 -12.49
C ILE A 184 -22.40 17.91 -12.35
N ASN A 185 -22.84 17.53 -11.14
CA ASN A 185 -24.21 17.11 -10.80
C ASN A 185 -24.74 15.96 -11.67
N VAL A 186 -23.93 14.94 -11.94
CA VAL A 186 -24.36 13.72 -12.64
C VAL A 186 -24.28 12.49 -11.73
N GLU A 187 -24.97 11.41 -12.10
CA GLU A 187 -24.85 10.15 -11.39
C GLU A 187 -23.44 9.55 -11.55
N ILE A 188 -22.94 8.85 -10.53
CA ILE A 188 -21.57 8.34 -10.53
C ILE A 188 -21.29 7.38 -11.69
N MET A 189 -22.26 6.53 -12.04
CA MET A 189 -22.06 5.57 -13.11
C MET A 189 -22.06 6.26 -14.49
N ASP A 190 -22.90 7.29 -14.65
CA ASP A 190 -22.91 8.15 -15.85
C ASP A 190 -21.59 8.91 -16.01
N PHE A 191 -21.04 9.43 -14.91
CA PHE A 191 -19.70 10.05 -14.90
C PHE A 191 -18.61 9.07 -15.35
N VAL A 192 -18.57 7.88 -14.74
CA VAL A 192 -17.53 6.88 -15.03
C VAL A 192 -17.59 6.45 -16.50
N VAL A 193 -18.78 6.13 -17.01
CA VAL A 193 -18.96 5.61 -18.36
C VAL A 193 -18.76 6.69 -19.43
N ASN A 194 -19.43 7.84 -19.29
CA ASN A 194 -19.47 8.83 -20.36
C ASN A 194 -18.34 9.86 -20.28
N HIS A 195 -17.76 10.09 -19.11
CA HIS A 195 -16.74 11.13 -18.91
C HIS A 195 -15.35 10.56 -18.62
N GLN A 196 -15.21 9.37 -18.03
CA GLN A 196 -13.90 8.78 -17.70
C GLN A 196 -13.44 7.67 -18.66
N THR A 197 -14.33 6.77 -19.10
CA THR A 197 -13.92 5.53 -19.78
C THR A 197 -12.97 5.73 -20.96
N ILE A 198 -13.23 6.71 -21.84
CA ILE A 198 -12.38 6.96 -23.01
C ILE A 198 -10.94 7.32 -22.59
N PHE A 199 -10.80 8.27 -21.65
CA PHE A 199 -9.49 8.66 -21.13
C PHE A 199 -8.79 7.48 -20.43
N GLN A 200 -9.55 6.66 -19.72
CA GLN A 200 -9.00 5.54 -18.96
C GLN A 200 -8.51 4.40 -19.86
N VAL A 201 -9.18 4.15 -20.98
CA VAL A 201 -8.71 3.21 -22.02
C VAL A 201 -7.41 3.71 -22.66
N LEU A 202 -7.31 5.01 -22.97
CA LEU A 202 -6.09 5.61 -23.49
C LEU A 202 -4.92 5.52 -22.49
N LEU A 203 -5.19 5.75 -21.20
CA LEU A 203 -4.21 5.59 -20.13
C LEU A 203 -3.78 4.14 -19.95
N LEU A 204 -4.69 3.17 -20.06
CA LEU A 204 -4.38 1.74 -19.96
C LEU A 204 -3.40 1.27 -21.06
N ALA A 205 -3.37 1.93 -22.21
CA ALA A 205 -2.35 1.69 -23.24
C ALA A 205 -1.06 2.50 -23.00
N THR A 206 -1.20 3.78 -22.64
CA THR A 206 -0.08 4.71 -22.53
C THR A 206 0.82 4.42 -21.33
N ILE A 207 0.23 4.13 -20.15
CA ILE A 207 0.96 3.86 -18.92
C ILE A 207 1.92 2.67 -19.08
N PRO A 208 1.49 1.48 -19.56
CA PRO A 208 2.42 0.39 -19.78
C PRO A 208 3.53 0.71 -20.78
N PHE A 209 3.21 1.41 -21.87
CA PHE A 209 4.22 1.80 -22.86
C PHE A 209 5.29 2.71 -22.25
N VAL A 210 4.87 3.79 -21.58
CA VAL A 210 5.78 4.75 -20.94
C VAL A 210 6.58 4.08 -19.83
N ASN A 211 5.93 3.27 -18.99
CA ASN A 211 6.62 2.54 -17.92
C ASN A 211 7.69 1.61 -18.50
N ILE A 212 7.35 0.77 -19.49
CA ILE A 212 8.32 -0.15 -20.08
C ILE A 212 9.49 0.59 -20.73
N ALA A 213 9.22 1.66 -21.48
CA ALA A 213 10.25 2.46 -22.11
C ALA A 213 11.20 3.09 -21.07
N TRP A 214 10.64 3.65 -20.00
CA TRP A 214 11.41 4.27 -18.92
C TRP A 214 12.23 3.25 -18.13
N GLN A 215 11.62 2.13 -17.73
CA GLN A 215 12.29 1.08 -16.97
C GLN A 215 13.43 0.45 -17.78
N ARG A 216 13.22 0.23 -19.09
CA ARG A 216 14.28 -0.23 -19.99
C ARG A 216 15.45 0.76 -20.08
N TYR A 217 15.16 2.06 -20.13
CA TYR A 217 16.20 3.09 -20.10
C TYR A 217 16.97 3.08 -18.78
N CYS A 218 16.27 3.02 -17.64
CA CYS A 218 16.88 2.96 -16.31
C CYS A 218 17.76 1.72 -16.12
N ASP A 219 17.24 0.54 -16.44
CA ASP A 219 17.99 -0.72 -16.37
C ASP A 219 19.26 -0.65 -17.22
N LYS A 220 19.16 -0.16 -18.47
CA LYS A 220 20.33 0.02 -19.36
C LYS A 220 21.35 1.01 -18.79
N LYS A 221 20.90 2.12 -18.19
CA LYS A 221 21.77 3.13 -17.58
C LYS A 221 22.51 2.58 -16.35
N GLU A 222 21.87 1.68 -15.61
CA GLU A 222 22.46 0.98 -14.46
C GLU A 222 23.28 -0.26 -14.87
N GLY A 223 23.38 -0.58 -16.17
CA GLY A 223 24.09 -1.75 -16.68
C GLY A 223 23.38 -3.08 -16.37
N TYR A 224 22.09 -3.04 -16.03
CA TYR A 224 21.28 -4.21 -15.72
C TYR A 224 20.77 -4.86 -17.00
N ASP A 225 21.04 -6.16 -17.16
CA ASP A 225 20.51 -6.97 -18.27
C ASP A 225 19.49 -8.00 -17.76
N PRO A 226 18.18 -7.77 -17.98
CA PRO A 226 17.14 -8.68 -17.54
C PRO A 226 17.27 -10.10 -18.09
N ALA A 227 17.90 -10.29 -19.25
CA ALA A 227 18.06 -11.62 -19.84
C ALA A 227 19.06 -12.48 -19.05
N GLN A 228 20.09 -11.87 -18.46
CA GLN A 228 21.12 -12.57 -17.68
C GLN A 228 20.63 -12.99 -16.30
N ASP A 229 19.64 -12.29 -15.75
CA ASP A 229 19.14 -12.52 -14.39
C ASP A 229 17.93 -13.45 -14.31
N ARG A 230 17.41 -13.91 -15.45
CA ARG A 230 16.29 -14.86 -15.49
C ARG A 230 16.62 -16.13 -14.70
N GLY A 231 15.70 -16.53 -13.82
CA GLY A 231 15.82 -17.73 -13.00
C GLY A 231 16.79 -17.63 -11.82
N LYS A 232 17.58 -16.55 -11.69
CA LYS A 232 18.53 -16.40 -10.58
C LYS A 232 17.83 -16.20 -9.23
N TYR A 233 16.70 -15.49 -9.23
CA TYR A 233 15.97 -15.20 -7.99
C TYR A 233 15.45 -16.47 -7.30
N LEU A 234 14.96 -17.46 -8.05
CA LEU A 234 14.57 -18.75 -7.48
C LEU A 234 15.74 -19.45 -6.78
N LYS A 235 16.95 -19.40 -7.36
CA LYS A 235 18.15 -19.96 -6.72
C LYS A 235 18.47 -19.26 -5.40
N THR A 236 18.37 -17.92 -5.37
CA THR A 236 18.54 -17.14 -4.13
C THR A 236 17.51 -17.50 -3.07
N LEU A 237 16.27 -17.80 -3.45
CA LEU A 237 15.26 -18.29 -2.51
C LEU A 237 15.59 -19.70 -2.02
N GLU A 238 16.03 -20.60 -2.92
CA GLU A 238 16.48 -21.96 -2.58
C GLU A 238 17.67 -21.98 -1.62
N GLU A 239 18.60 -21.02 -1.73
CA GLU A 239 19.76 -20.89 -0.84
C GLU A 239 19.39 -20.38 0.56
N LYS A 240 18.29 -19.62 0.68
CA LYS A 240 17.82 -19.07 1.97
C LYS A 240 17.04 -20.06 2.82
N HIS A 241 16.50 -21.11 2.21
CA HIS A 241 15.76 -22.15 2.93
C HIS A 241 16.64 -23.36 3.23
N ASP A 242 16.36 -24.04 4.34
CA ASP A 242 17.09 -25.25 4.72
C ASP A 242 16.89 -26.32 3.63
N LYS A 243 18.00 -26.85 3.08
CA LYS A 243 17.98 -27.91 2.07
C LYS A 243 17.29 -29.18 2.57
N ASN A 244 17.25 -29.39 3.88
CA ASN A 244 16.59 -30.53 4.52
C ASN A 244 15.08 -30.31 4.73
N ASP A 245 14.60 -29.07 4.66
CA ASP A 245 13.18 -28.73 4.82
C ASP A 245 12.52 -28.57 3.44
N THR A 246 12.17 -29.71 2.84
CA THR A 246 11.52 -29.71 1.52
C THR A 246 10.10 -29.16 1.63
N VAL A 247 9.91 -27.95 1.09
CA VAL A 247 8.60 -27.29 1.04
C VAL A 247 7.68 -28.03 0.05
N PRO A 248 6.48 -28.48 0.48
CA PRO A 248 5.54 -29.15 -0.40
C PRO A 248 5.09 -28.25 -1.56
N GLY A 249 4.92 -28.83 -2.75
CA GLY A 249 4.53 -28.07 -3.94
C GLY A 249 3.20 -27.31 -3.80
N PHE A 250 2.26 -27.80 -3.01
CA PHE A 250 0.97 -27.14 -2.77
C PHE A 250 1.11 -25.81 -2.00
N TYR A 251 2.25 -25.55 -1.35
CA TYR A 251 2.50 -24.26 -0.69
C TYR A 251 2.45 -23.08 -1.67
N ALA A 252 2.63 -23.34 -2.97
CA ALA A 252 2.45 -22.36 -4.03
C ALA A 252 1.03 -21.74 -4.06
N LEU A 253 0.03 -22.40 -3.47
CA LEU A 253 -1.34 -21.90 -3.40
C LEU A 253 -1.56 -20.94 -2.22
N LEU A 254 -0.75 -21.02 -1.15
CA LEU A 254 -0.94 -20.24 0.06
C LEU A 254 -0.85 -18.71 -0.18
N PRO A 255 0.09 -18.20 -1.00
CA PRO A 255 0.11 -16.76 -1.31
C PRO A 255 -1.07 -16.29 -2.16
N VAL A 256 -1.79 -17.21 -2.82
CA VAL A 256 -2.96 -16.91 -3.65
C VAL A 256 -4.26 -16.90 -2.83
N LEU A 257 -4.30 -17.57 -1.68
CA LEU A 257 -5.46 -17.63 -0.79
C LEU A 257 -6.07 -16.26 -0.45
N PRO A 258 -5.29 -15.21 -0.11
CA PRO A 258 -5.79 -13.85 0.02
C PRO A 258 -6.74 -13.40 -1.09
N PHE A 259 -6.36 -13.64 -2.34
CA PHE A 259 -7.13 -13.24 -3.50
C PHE A 259 -8.35 -14.14 -3.68
N VAL A 260 -8.21 -15.45 -3.42
CA VAL A 260 -9.36 -16.37 -3.44
C VAL A 260 -10.43 -15.94 -2.45
N PHE A 261 -10.04 -15.53 -1.23
CA PHE A 261 -10.99 -14.98 -0.27
C PHE A 261 -11.63 -13.70 -0.77
N LEU A 262 -10.82 -12.73 -1.17
CA LEU A 262 -11.30 -11.41 -1.59
C LEU A 262 -12.24 -11.47 -2.79
N PHE A 263 -11.94 -12.28 -3.81
CA PHE A 263 -12.78 -12.38 -5.01
C PHE A 263 -13.90 -13.41 -4.88
N GLY A 264 -13.59 -14.59 -4.34
CA GLY A 264 -14.54 -15.70 -4.21
C GLY A 264 -15.66 -15.41 -3.21
N PHE A 265 -15.40 -14.59 -2.19
CA PHE A 265 -16.36 -14.16 -1.18
C PHE A 265 -16.62 -12.65 -1.26
N SER A 266 -16.41 -12.04 -2.43
CA SER A 266 -16.80 -10.66 -2.65
C SER A 266 -18.33 -10.52 -2.60
N SER A 267 -18.82 -9.33 -2.23
CA SER A 267 -20.24 -9.01 -2.23
C SER A 267 -20.90 -9.14 -3.61
N MET A 268 -20.12 -9.17 -4.69
CA MET A 268 -20.58 -9.44 -6.06
C MET A 268 -20.91 -10.92 -6.31
N VAL A 269 -20.36 -11.84 -5.51
CA VAL A 269 -20.53 -13.29 -5.68
C VAL A 269 -21.40 -13.88 -4.56
N MET A 270 -21.30 -13.34 -3.33
CA MET A 270 -22.11 -13.77 -2.19
C MET A 270 -22.51 -12.58 -1.32
N GLU A 271 -23.80 -12.24 -1.29
CA GLU A 271 -24.32 -11.12 -0.49
C GLU A 271 -24.25 -11.37 1.03
N SER A 272 -24.16 -12.64 1.47
CA SER A 272 -24.21 -13.01 2.88
C SER A 272 -22.87 -12.83 3.63
N ILE A 273 -21.74 -12.64 2.94
CA ILE A 273 -20.41 -12.60 3.55
C ILE A 273 -19.70 -11.30 3.18
N THR A 274 -19.30 -10.52 4.18
CA THR A 274 -18.51 -9.31 4.00
C THR A 274 -17.02 -9.61 4.12
N MET A 275 -16.37 -9.88 2.98
CA MET A 275 -14.93 -10.14 2.96
C MET A 275 -14.11 -8.86 2.88
N THR A 276 -13.42 -8.50 3.98
CA THR A 276 -12.45 -7.41 4.01
C THR A 276 -11.02 -7.94 3.89
N ILE A 277 -10.07 -7.08 3.49
CA ILE A 277 -8.65 -7.47 3.38
C ILE A 277 -8.10 -8.01 4.71
N PRO A 278 -8.31 -7.37 5.88
CA PRO A 278 -7.88 -7.94 7.14
C PRO A 278 -8.44 -9.34 7.40
N ILE A 279 -9.73 -9.57 7.15
CA ILE A 279 -10.36 -10.88 7.34
C ILE A 279 -9.69 -11.91 6.43
N ALA A 280 -9.53 -11.62 5.14
CA ALA A 280 -8.86 -12.51 4.19
C ALA A 280 -7.40 -12.84 4.61
N MET A 281 -6.65 -11.85 5.10
CA MET A 281 -5.29 -12.04 5.60
C MET A 281 -5.28 -12.91 6.86
N MET A 282 -6.19 -12.64 7.81
CA MET A 282 -6.29 -13.40 9.06
C MET A 282 -6.72 -14.85 8.82
N SER A 283 -7.70 -15.08 7.94
CA SER A 283 -8.07 -16.43 7.51
C SER A 283 -6.91 -17.16 6.83
N THR A 284 -6.13 -16.46 5.98
CA THR A 284 -4.95 -17.03 5.33
C THR A 284 -3.91 -17.48 6.34
N ILE A 285 -3.54 -16.62 7.31
CA ILE A 285 -2.53 -17.00 8.31
C ILE A 285 -3.02 -18.14 9.20
N THR A 286 -4.31 -18.16 9.60
CA THR A 286 -4.89 -19.26 10.36
C THR A 286 -4.75 -20.59 9.61
N ILE A 287 -5.09 -20.62 8.32
CA ILE A 287 -4.93 -21.82 7.49
C ILE A 287 -3.46 -22.23 7.39
N CYS A 288 -2.54 -21.28 7.21
CA CYS A 288 -1.12 -21.59 7.12
C CYS A 288 -0.58 -22.18 8.44
N ILE A 289 -0.97 -21.65 9.59
CA ILE A 289 -0.60 -22.19 10.91
C ILE A 289 -1.12 -23.62 11.08
N VAL A 290 -2.39 -23.89 10.69
CA VAL A 290 -2.96 -25.24 10.76
C VAL A 290 -2.18 -26.21 9.86
N ILE A 291 -1.85 -25.80 8.64
CA ILE A 291 -1.05 -26.61 7.70
C ILE A 291 0.34 -26.90 8.28
N GLU A 292 1.01 -25.90 8.86
CA GLU A 292 2.34 -26.05 9.48
C GLU A 292 2.28 -26.96 10.72
N ALA A 293 1.25 -26.83 11.54
CA ALA A 293 1.04 -27.70 12.70
C ALA A 293 0.83 -29.16 12.29
N ILE A 294 0.07 -29.41 11.21
CA ILE A 294 -0.14 -30.74 10.64
C ILE A 294 1.16 -31.28 10.03
N ARG A 295 1.87 -30.47 9.23
CA ARG A 295 3.11 -30.85 8.53
C ARG A 295 4.21 -31.25 9.51
N PHE A 296 4.44 -30.44 10.53
CA PHE A 296 5.47 -30.70 11.53
C PHE A 296 4.99 -31.60 12.67
N ARG A 297 3.70 -31.95 12.70
CA ARG A 297 3.04 -32.65 13.81
C ARG A 297 3.34 -31.99 15.16
N SER A 298 3.48 -30.67 15.18
CA SER A 298 3.88 -29.89 16.34
C SER A 298 3.29 -28.48 16.27
N ILE A 299 2.39 -28.18 17.21
CA ILE A 299 1.82 -26.84 17.39
C ILE A 299 2.90 -25.85 17.82
N GLN A 300 3.84 -26.30 18.66
CA GLN A 300 4.94 -25.46 19.15
C GLN A 300 5.75 -24.91 17.98
N ARG A 301 6.16 -25.78 17.04
CA ARG A 301 6.91 -25.34 15.85
C ARG A 301 6.10 -24.41 14.95
N ALA A 302 4.79 -24.64 14.82
CA ALA A 302 3.91 -23.75 14.06
C ALA A 302 3.79 -22.36 14.72
N PHE A 303 3.77 -22.29 16.05
CA PHE A 303 3.76 -21.04 16.82
C PHE A 303 5.12 -20.35 16.81
N ASP A 304 6.23 -21.09 16.82
CA ASP A 304 7.56 -20.51 16.65
C ASP A 304 7.65 -19.80 15.28
N ASN A 305 7.12 -20.42 14.22
CA ASN A 305 7.03 -19.79 12.90
C ASN A 305 6.12 -18.54 12.88
N PHE A 306 5.14 -18.44 13.80
CA PHE A 306 4.26 -17.26 13.90
C PHE A 306 5.01 -15.99 14.31
N GLU A 307 6.19 -16.12 14.92
CA GLU A 307 7.06 -14.97 15.21
C GLU A 307 7.42 -14.19 13.92
N ALA A 308 7.52 -14.87 12.78
CA ALA A 308 7.75 -14.20 11.48
C ALA A 308 6.60 -13.26 11.11
N TRP A 309 5.35 -13.65 11.43
CA TRP A 309 4.19 -12.78 11.23
C TRP A 309 4.27 -11.54 12.12
N LEU A 310 4.63 -11.71 13.41
CA LEU A 310 4.81 -10.60 14.37
C LEU A 310 5.93 -9.64 13.96
N LYS A 311 7.05 -10.17 13.46
CA LYS A 311 8.16 -9.35 12.93
C LYS A 311 7.71 -8.54 11.71
N GLY A 312 6.96 -9.17 10.80
CA GLY A 312 6.41 -8.51 9.61
C GLY A 312 5.44 -7.38 9.95
N THR A 313 4.51 -7.63 10.87
CA THR A 313 3.55 -6.60 11.32
C THR A 313 4.25 -5.44 12.03
N GLY A 314 5.20 -5.72 12.92
CA GLY A 314 5.98 -4.71 13.63
C GLY A 314 6.81 -3.83 12.71
N MET A 315 7.43 -4.40 11.68
CA MET A 315 8.23 -3.64 10.71
C MET A 315 7.38 -2.61 9.93
N ILE A 316 6.23 -3.02 9.40
CA ILE A 316 5.34 -2.11 8.65
C ILE A 316 4.64 -1.11 9.57
N PHE A 317 4.30 -1.51 10.79
CA PHE A 317 3.82 -0.59 11.81
C PHE A 317 4.83 0.53 12.06
N ALA A 318 6.08 0.18 12.37
CA ALA A 318 7.11 1.13 12.73
C ALA A 318 7.55 2.05 11.58
N SER A 319 7.51 1.55 10.33
CA SER A 319 7.99 2.29 9.16
C SER A 319 6.90 3.10 8.46
N VAL A 320 5.86 2.44 7.94
CA VAL A 320 4.86 3.03 7.06
C VAL A 320 3.71 3.64 7.84
N LEU A 321 3.19 2.92 8.83
CA LEU A 321 1.98 3.32 9.55
C LEU A 321 2.21 4.55 10.44
N THR A 322 3.31 4.57 11.18
CA THR A 322 3.72 5.75 11.98
C THR A 322 3.92 6.99 11.11
N LEU A 323 4.51 6.82 9.91
CA LEU A 323 4.70 7.92 8.97
C LEU A 323 3.37 8.46 8.43
N MET A 324 2.44 7.56 8.09
CA MET A 324 1.08 7.94 7.68
C MET A 324 0.33 8.69 8.78
N ILE A 325 0.41 8.22 10.03
CA ILE A 325 -0.19 8.91 11.19
C ILE A 325 0.43 10.29 11.38
N ALA A 326 1.76 10.40 11.29
CA ALA A 326 2.47 11.67 11.42
C ALA A 326 2.08 12.67 10.32
N ALA A 327 1.95 12.21 9.08
CA ALA A 327 1.51 13.03 7.95
C ALA A 327 0.06 13.51 8.12
N GLU A 328 -0.84 12.63 8.57
CA GLU A 328 -2.22 12.99 8.88
C GLU A 328 -2.30 14.02 10.01
N PHE A 329 -1.49 13.85 11.06
CA PHE A 329 -1.45 14.78 12.19
C PHE A 329 -0.94 16.17 11.75
N PHE A 330 0.08 16.20 10.90
CA PHE A 330 0.54 17.44 10.27
C PHE A 330 -0.54 18.09 9.39
N SER A 331 -1.23 17.30 8.56
CA SER A 331 -2.34 17.76 7.72
C SER A 331 -3.51 18.33 8.54
N ALA A 332 -3.84 17.71 9.67
CA ALA A 332 -4.82 18.25 10.61
C ALA A 332 -4.40 19.61 11.15
N GLY A 333 -3.12 19.81 11.47
CA GLY A 333 -2.58 21.12 11.83
C GLY A 333 -2.74 22.16 10.73
N LEU A 334 -2.40 21.83 9.48
CA LEU A 334 -2.60 22.74 8.33
C LEU A 334 -4.07 23.11 8.12
N THR A 335 -4.96 22.14 8.31
CA THR A 335 -6.41 22.33 8.20
C THR A 335 -6.91 23.29 9.29
N ASN A 336 -6.53 23.07 10.55
CA ASN A 336 -6.95 23.90 11.68
C ASN A 336 -6.43 25.35 11.60
N VAL A 337 -5.27 25.58 10.99
CA VAL A 337 -4.76 26.95 10.75
C VAL A 337 -5.44 27.61 9.53
N GLY A 338 -6.33 26.90 8.82
CA GLY A 338 -7.06 27.41 7.66
C GLY A 338 -6.25 27.46 6.36
N ALA A 339 -5.05 26.85 6.34
CA ALA A 339 -4.15 26.91 5.19
C ALA A 339 -4.71 26.15 3.97
N ILE A 340 -5.33 24.99 4.20
CA ILE A 340 -5.93 24.20 3.11
C ILE A 340 -7.11 24.94 2.47
N THR A 341 -8.00 25.50 3.29
CA THR A 341 -9.15 26.29 2.80
C THR A 341 -8.69 27.50 2.00
N ALA A 342 -7.69 28.24 2.49
CA ALA A 342 -7.15 29.38 1.77
C ALA A 342 -6.57 29.00 0.40
N LEU A 343 -5.89 27.86 0.28
CA LEU A 343 -5.39 27.35 -1.00
C LEU A 343 -6.54 27.01 -1.95
N ILE A 344 -7.60 26.36 -1.45
CA ILE A 344 -8.79 26.02 -2.24
C ILE A 344 -9.50 27.30 -2.73
N ASP A 345 -9.70 28.28 -1.86
CA ASP A 345 -10.38 29.53 -2.21
C ASP A 345 -9.57 30.37 -3.19
N THR A 346 -8.24 30.39 -3.02
CA THR A 346 -7.34 31.06 -3.97
C THR A 346 -7.40 30.37 -5.34
N ALA A 347 -7.41 29.03 -5.38
CA ALA A 347 -7.53 28.28 -6.63
C ALA A 347 -8.86 28.59 -7.35
N LYS A 348 -9.97 28.68 -6.62
CA LYS A 348 -11.29 29.05 -7.15
C LYS A 348 -11.35 30.50 -7.66
N SER A 349 -10.52 31.39 -7.13
CA SER A 349 -10.50 32.81 -7.55
C SER A 349 -9.80 33.05 -8.89
N PHE A 350 -9.15 32.03 -9.47
CA PHE A 350 -8.57 32.08 -10.82
C PHE A 350 -9.56 31.71 -11.94
N ASP A 351 -10.81 31.34 -11.58
CA ASP A 351 -11.95 31.21 -12.50
C ASP A 351 -12.70 32.55 -12.65
#